data_AF-A0AAJ4JRJ9-F1
#
_entry.id   AF-A0AAJ4JRJ9-F1
#
_cell.length_a   1.000
_cell.length_b   1.000
_cell.length_c   1.000
_cell.angle_alpha   90.00
_cell.angle_beta   90.00
_cell.angle_gamma   90.00
#
_symmetry.space_group_name_H-M   'P 1'
#
loop_
_entity.id
_entity.type
_entity.pdbx_description
1 polymer ?
#
loop_
_entity_poly.entity_id
_entity_poly.type
_entity_poly.pdbx_seq_one_letter_code
_entity_poly.pdbx_strand_id
1 'polypeptide(L)'
;MKHVLVVGGTGMLADVVSWYANQSNYVSVIAREEEKVKRIKHSTKQQKHIYPIYVNYRQIEKLEEQLKTAILMLGLIQQVVAWVRSDAKETLKSIIKVVTDQLSDWQLFHIINSSADSERIKDYLYVPANCQYRQIQLGFKVVSNYSRWLTNQEISQGVIEGIQQERNTMLHIVGQVEPSDK
;
A
#
# COMPACT_ATOMS: atom_id res chain seq x y z
N MET A 1 -5.12 17.95 5.20
CA MET A 1 -5.25 16.95 4.11
C MET A 1 -3.91 16.30 3.92
N LYS A 2 -3.84 14.96 3.87
CA LYS A 2 -2.60 14.23 3.61
C LYS A 2 -2.54 13.81 2.13
N HIS A 3 -1.35 13.67 1.60
CA HIS A 3 -1.07 13.00 0.34
C HIS A 3 -0.60 11.56 0.63
N VAL A 4 -1.35 10.60 0.09
CA VAL A 4 -1.17 9.17 0.29
C VAL A 4 -0.84 8.52 -1.05
N LEU A 5 0.22 7.72 -1.10
CA LEU A 5 0.57 6.90 -2.26
C LEU A 5 0.07 5.47 -2.06
N VAL A 6 -0.65 4.91 -3.03
CA VAL A 6 -1.10 3.52 -3.02
C VAL A 6 -0.53 2.76 -4.21
N VAL A 7 0.27 1.72 -3.94
CA VAL A 7 0.82 0.79 -4.94
C VAL A 7 -0.01 -0.48 -4.94
N GLY A 8 -0.57 -0.86 -6.09
CA GLY A 8 -1.56 -1.94 -6.18
C GLY A 8 -3.01 -1.48 -5.96
N GLY A 9 -3.24 -0.16 -5.89
CA GLY A 9 -4.55 0.45 -5.67
C GLY A 9 -5.58 0.21 -6.77
N THR A 10 -5.18 -0.31 -7.94
CA THR A 10 -6.09 -0.67 -9.05
C THR A 10 -6.71 -2.07 -8.95
N GLY A 11 -6.33 -2.85 -7.95
CA GLY A 11 -6.78 -4.23 -7.73
C GLY A 11 -7.26 -4.46 -6.30
N MET A 12 -6.58 -5.32 -5.54
CA MET A 12 -6.99 -5.72 -4.19
C MET A 12 -7.09 -4.56 -3.18
N LEU A 13 -6.39 -3.45 -3.43
CA LEU A 13 -6.39 -2.25 -2.57
C LEU A 13 -7.33 -1.14 -3.07
N ALA A 14 -8.25 -1.45 -3.99
CA ALA A 14 -9.20 -0.47 -4.53
C ALA A 14 -10.04 0.20 -3.43
N ASP A 15 -10.54 -0.56 -2.45
CA ASP A 15 -11.37 0.01 -1.39
C ASP A 15 -10.51 0.82 -0.40
N VAL A 16 -9.22 0.52 -0.26
CA VAL A 16 -8.26 1.36 0.49
C VAL A 16 -8.11 2.75 -0.16
N VAL A 17 -8.03 2.80 -1.50
CA VAL A 17 -8.01 4.07 -2.25
C VAL A 17 -9.28 4.86 -1.98
N SER A 18 -10.44 4.22 -2.12
CA SER A 18 -11.75 4.85 -1.86
C SER A 18 -11.87 5.34 -0.42
N TRP A 19 -11.41 4.55 0.55
CA TRP A 19 -11.43 4.89 1.97
C TRP A 19 -10.60 6.14 2.27
N TYR A 20 -9.38 6.26 1.73
CA TYR A 20 -8.56 7.46 1.91
C TYR A 20 -9.16 8.69 1.23
N ALA A 21 -9.62 8.55 -0.02
CA ALA A 21 -10.20 9.65 -0.79
C ALA A 21 -11.46 10.21 -0.11
N ASN A 22 -12.31 9.34 0.43
CA ASN A 22 -13.52 9.71 1.16
C ASN A 22 -13.25 10.43 2.49
N GLN A 23 -12.03 10.36 3.02
CA GLN A 23 -11.56 11.15 4.16
C GLN A 23 -10.91 12.47 3.76
N SER A 24 -11.09 12.91 2.51
CA SER A 24 -10.49 14.13 1.98
C SER A 24 -8.96 14.14 2.00
N ASN A 25 -8.34 12.98 1.74
CA ASN A 25 -6.91 12.88 1.44
C ASN A 25 -6.68 12.87 -0.07
N TYR A 26 -5.59 13.46 -0.54
CA TYR A 26 -5.12 13.24 -1.91
C TYR A 26 -4.52 11.85 -2.02
N VAL A 27 -4.98 11.06 -2.98
CA VAL A 27 -4.55 9.67 -3.15
C VAL A 27 -3.91 9.50 -4.51
N SER A 28 -2.58 9.43 -4.53
CA SER A 28 -1.84 9.02 -5.71
C SER A 28 -1.90 7.50 -5.87
N VAL A 29 -2.31 7.02 -7.04
CA VAL A 29 -2.46 5.58 -7.32
C VAL A 29 -1.58 5.18 -8.49
N ILE A 30 -0.61 4.29 -8.25
CA ILE A 30 0.19 3.73 -9.35
C ILE A 30 -0.68 2.76 -10.17
N ALA A 31 -0.79 3.04 -11.46
CA ALA A 31 -1.62 2.28 -12.37
C ALA A 31 -0.94 2.11 -13.73
N ARG A 32 -1.29 1.01 -14.43
CA ARG A 32 -0.90 0.79 -15.83
C ARG A 32 -2.07 0.95 -16.81
N GLU A 33 -3.29 0.86 -16.31
CA GLU A 33 -4.50 0.80 -17.13
C GLU A 33 -5.50 1.85 -16.65
N GLU A 34 -5.85 2.78 -17.53
CA GLU A 34 -6.80 3.87 -17.25
C GLU A 34 -8.19 3.34 -16.87
N GLU A 35 -8.65 2.27 -17.52
CA GLU A 35 -9.97 1.69 -17.24
C GLU A 35 -10.10 1.17 -15.80
N LYS A 36 -9.02 0.67 -15.20
CA LYS A 36 -9.03 0.27 -13.78
C LYS A 36 -9.15 1.47 -12.85
N VAL A 37 -8.49 2.58 -13.20
CA VAL A 37 -8.59 3.83 -12.44
C VAL A 37 -10.00 4.40 -12.54
N LYS A 38 -10.59 4.40 -13.74
CA LYS A 38 -11.98 4.86 -13.96
C LYS A 38 -12.97 4.10 -13.09
N ARG A 39 -12.83 2.76 -12.98
CA ARG A 39 -13.67 1.94 -12.11
C ARG A 39 -13.64 2.40 -10.66
N ILE A 40 -12.44 2.65 -10.12
CA ILE A 40 -12.28 3.08 -8.71
C ILE A 40 -12.79 4.50 -8.51
N LYS A 41 -12.54 5.40 -9.47
CA LYS A 41 -13.13 6.74 -9.44
C LYS A 41 -14.65 6.63 -9.39
N HIS A 42 -15.27 5.87 -10.29
CA HIS A 42 -16.72 5.74 -10.33
C HIS A 42 -17.33 5.16 -9.05
N SER A 43 -16.63 4.23 -8.37
CA SER A 43 -17.08 3.65 -7.09
C SER A 43 -16.76 4.51 -5.86
N THR A 44 -16.07 5.65 -6.03
CA THR A 44 -15.66 6.53 -4.91
C THR A 44 -16.51 7.80 -4.89
N LYS A 45 -16.90 8.28 -3.70
CA LYS A 45 -17.65 9.55 -3.59
C LYS A 45 -16.76 10.74 -3.94
N GLN A 46 -15.54 10.76 -3.38
CA GLN A 46 -14.56 11.85 -3.58
C GLN A 46 -13.60 11.57 -4.76
N GLN A 47 -14.15 11.41 -5.97
CA GLN A 47 -13.38 11.03 -7.17
C GLN A 47 -12.25 12.02 -7.51
N LYS A 48 -12.45 13.31 -7.21
CA LYS A 48 -11.50 14.40 -7.45
C LYS A 48 -10.23 14.27 -6.62
N HIS A 49 -10.25 13.46 -5.57
CA HIS A 49 -9.09 13.23 -4.72
C HIS A 49 -8.22 12.04 -5.18
N ILE A 50 -8.58 11.35 -6.25
CA ILE A 50 -7.82 10.22 -6.79
C ILE A 50 -6.98 10.69 -7.99
N TYR A 51 -5.65 10.62 -7.84
CA TYR A 51 -4.67 11.07 -8.81
C TYR A 51 -3.87 9.88 -9.35
N PRO A 52 -4.19 9.36 -10.55
CA PRO A 52 -3.43 8.26 -11.10
C PRO A 52 -2.01 8.69 -11.49
N ILE A 53 -1.04 7.83 -11.19
CA ILE A 53 0.30 7.88 -11.74
C ILE A 53 0.41 6.73 -12.74
N TYR A 54 0.35 7.05 -14.02
CA TYR A 54 0.38 6.06 -15.09
C TYR A 54 1.81 5.63 -15.39
N VAL A 55 2.28 4.59 -14.70
CA VAL A 55 3.63 4.06 -14.86
C VAL A 55 3.66 2.56 -14.61
N ASN A 56 4.48 1.85 -15.37
CA ASN A 56 4.91 0.53 -14.96
C ASN A 56 5.94 0.71 -13.84
N TYR A 57 5.59 0.36 -12.60
CA TYR A 57 6.44 0.59 -11.43
C TYR A 57 7.82 -0.10 -11.48
N ARG A 58 8.03 -1.01 -12.45
CA ARG A 58 9.36 -1.60 -12.74
C ARG A 58 10.29 -0.66 -13.52
N GLN A 59 9.74 0.39 -14.14
CA GLN A 59 10.52 1.45 -14.82
C GLN A 59 10.91 2.49 -13.77
N ILE A 60 11.96 2.19 -13.00
CA ILE A 60 12.35 2.92 -11.79
C ILE A 60 12.54 4.42 -12.04
N GLU A 61 13.30 4.81 -13.06
CA GLU A 61 13.54 6.23 -13.37
C GLU A 61 12.24 7.00 -13.64
N LYS A 62 11.34 6.43 -14.45
CA LYS A 62 10.03 7.03 -14.73
C LYS A 62 9.14 7.06 -13.50
N LEU A 63 9.22 6.03 -12.65
CA LEU A 63 8.49 6.02 -11.38
C LEU A 63 8.94 7.19 -10.51
N GLU A 64 10.26 7.39 -10.34
CA GLU A 64 10.81 8.50 -9.54
C GLU A 64 10.39 9.87 -10.09
N GLU A 65 10.47 10.07 -11.41
CA GLU A 65 10.06 11.30 -12.07
C GLU A 65 8.57 11.61 -11.82
N GLN A 66 7.72 10.61 -11.96
CA GLN A 66 6.28 10.77 -11.76
C GLN A 66 5.93 11.01 -10.28
N LEU A 67 6.64 10.37 -9.35
CA LEU A 67 6.48 10.62 -7.92
C LEU A 67 6.88 12.04 -7.55
N LYS A 68 8.01 12.54 -8.08
CA LYS A 68 8.43 13.94 -7.89
C LYS A 68 7.39 14.91 -8.45
N THR A 69 6.86 14.63 -9.63
CA THR A 69 5.78 15.43 -10.23
C THR A 69 4.52 15.43 -9.34
N ALA A 70 4.11 14.28 -8.82
CA ALA A 70 2.96 14.19 -7.90
C ALA A 70 3.21 14.96 -6.60
N ILE A 71 4.42 14.90 -6.04
CA ILE A 71 4.82 15.66 -4.85
C ILE A 71 4.72 17.17 -5.09
N LEU A 72 5.19 17.65 -6.25
CA LEU A 72 5.10 19.07 -6.61
C LEU A 72 3.64 19.54 -6.75
N MET A 73 2.74 18.69 -7.27
CA MET A 73 1.33 19.04 -7.48
C MET A 73 0.46 18.92 -6.23
N LEU A 74 0.70 17.92 -5.39
CA LEU A 74 -0.21 17.51 -4.31
C LEU A 74 0.39 17.68 -2.91
N GLY A 75 1.66 18.07 -2.83
CA GLY A 75 2.45 18.13 -1.60
C GLY A 75 3.18 16.82 -1.29
N LEU A 76 3.96 16.84 -0.21
CA LEU A 76 4.79 15.70 0.21
C LEU A 76 3.96 14.46 0.53
N ILE A 77 4.42 13.26 0.17
CA ILE A 77 3.72 12.00 0.46
C ILE A 77 3.96 11.62 1.93
N GLN A 78 2.95 11.76 2.80
CA GLN A 78 3.11 11.42 4.22
C GLN A 78 2.83 9.95 4.53
N GLN A 79 2.13 9.22 3.65
CA GLN A 79 1.82 7.81 3.83
C GLN A 79 1.95 7.05 2.52
N VAL A 80 2.57 5.87 2.58
CA VAL A 80 2.64 4.92 1.47
C VAL A 80 1.98 3.62 1.89
N VAL A 81 1.06 3.12 1.08
CA VAL A 81 0.46 1.80 1.20
C VAL A 81 0.91 0.98 -0.01
N ALA A 82 1.83 0.04 0.22
CA ALA A 82 2.53 -0.64 -0.85
C ALA A 82 2.27 -2.14 -0.82
N TRP A 83 1.55 -2.63 -1.83
CA TRP A 83 1.58 -4.04 -2.20
C TRP A 83 2.39 -4.19 -3.49
N VAL A 84 3.65 -4.61 -3.33
CA VAL A 84 4.61 -4.78 -4.41
C VAL A 84 4.94 -6.26 -4.54
N ARG A 85 5.05 -6.75 -5.78
CA ARG A 85 5.43 -8.15 -6.01
C ARG A 85 6.82 -8.42 -5.43
N SER A 86 7.04 -9.64 -4.93
CA SER A 86 8.32 -10.06 -4.34
C SER A 86 9.51 -9.91 -5.29
N ASP A 87 9.28 -9.94 -6.60
CA ASP A 87 10.27 -9.75 -7.66
C ASP A 87 10.57 -8.28 -8.00
N ALA A 88 9.93 -7.32 -7.32
CA ALA A 88 10.04 -5.89 -7.58
C ALA A 88 10.55 -5.11 -6.34
N LYS A 89 11.52 -5.67 -5.61
CA LYS A 89 12.11 -5.04 -4.41
C LYS A 89 12.66 -3.64 -4.68
N GLU A 90 13.28 -3.43 -5.85
CA GLU A 90 13.86 -2.14 -6.24
C GLU A 90 12.80 -1.04 -6.40
N THR A 91 11.57 -1.39 -6.76
CA THR A 91 10.44 -0.45 -6.80
C THR A 91 10.17 0.13 -5.42
N LEU A 92 10.08 -0.71 -4.39
CA LEU A 92 9.77 -0.25 -3.04
C LEU A 92 10.94 0.57 -2.47
N LYS A 93 12.19 0.14 -2.72
CA LYS A 93 13.39 0.91 -2.34
C LYS A 93 13.42 2.30 -2.98
N SER A 94 13.10 2.40 -4.27
CA SER A 94 13.04 3.67 -4.99
C SER A 94 11.95 4.59 -4.42
N ILE A 95 10.76 4.06 -4.12
CA ILE A 95 9.69 4.83 -3.44
C ILE A 95 10.16 5.34 -2.07
N ILE A 96 10.76 4.48 -1.25
CA ILE A 96 11.29 4.84 0.07
C ILE A 96 12.30 5.99 -0.07
N LYS A 97 13.23 5.90 -1.01
CA LYS A 97 14.23 6.93 -1.28
C LYS A 97 13.58 8.27 -1.61
N VAL A 98 12.70 8.31 -2.62
CA VAL A 98 12.05 9.55 -3.07
C VAL A 98 11.25 10.22 -1.96
N VAL A 99 10.54 9.44 -1.13
CA VAL A 99 9.71 9.99 -0.04
C VAL A 99 10.59 10.49 1.13
N THR A 100 11.63 9.73 1.47
CA THR A 100 12.52 10.04 2.60
C THR A 100 13.32 11.31 2.38
N ASP A 101 13.76 11.58 1.15
CA ASP A 101 14.55 12.78 0.82
C ASP A 101 13.79 14.11 1.04
N GLN A 102 12.49 14.04 1.33
CA GLN A 102 11.60 15.22 1.39
C GLN A 102 10.96 15.44 2.77
N LEU A 103 10.98 14.47 3.69
CA LEU A 103 10.19 14.51 4.93
C LEU A 103 10.99 14.08 6.16
N SER A 104 10.70 14.71 7.30
CA SER A 104 11.25 14.34 8.61
C SER A 104 10.48 13.24 9.35
N ASP A 105 9.24 12.94 8.95
CA ASP A 105 8.42 11.82 9.46
C ASP A 105 7.40 11.39 8.40
N TRP A 106 7.32 10.09 8.10
CA TRP A 106 6.33 9.51 7.19
C TRP A 106 6.07 8.04 7.51
N GLN A 107 4.98 7.47 6.98
CA GLN A 107 4.58 6.08 7.30
C GLN A 107 4.58 5.19 6.07
N LEU A 108 5.15 3.99 6.21
CA LEU A 108 5.10 2.93 5.20
C LEU A 108 4.28 1.75 5.74
N PHE A 109 3.17 1.45 5.07
CA PHE A 109 2.41 0.22 5.24
C PHE A 109 2.75 -0.74 4.11
N HIS A 110 3.53 -1.76 4.43
CA HIS A 110 3.98 -2.76 3.47
C HIS A 110 3.10 -4.02 3.57
N ILE A 111 2.34 -4.26 2.52
CA ILE A 111 1.48 -5.43 2.41
C ILE A 111 2.33 -6.59 1.92
N ILE A 112 2.37 -7.67 2.70
CA ILE A 112 3.15 -8.86 2.43
C ILE A 112 2.25 -10.10 2.38
N ASN A 113 2.66 -11.12 1.61
CA ASN A 113 1.87 -12.34 1.47
C ASN A 113 2.06 -13.29 2.67
N SER A 114 1.21 -14.32 2.77
CA SER A 114 1.22 -15.28 3.88
C SER A 114 2.55 -15.99 4.05
N SER A 115 3.21 -16.34 2.96
CA SER A 115 4.51 -17.03 2.94
C SER A 115 5.72 -16.12 3.13
N ALA A 116 5.51 -14.82 3.32
CA ALA A 116 6.61 -13.88 3.51
C ALA A 116 7.16 -13.99 4.93
N ASP A 117 8.47 -14.11 5.03
CA ASP A 117 9.20 -14.02 6.30
C ASP A 117 9.25 -12.54 6.72
N SER A 118 8.37 -12.15 7.65
CA SER A 118 8.17 -10.76 8.06
C SER A 118 9.42 -10.16 8.70
N GLU A 119 10.22 -10.97 9.41
CA GLU A 119 11.48 -10.56 10.03
C GLU A 119 12.54 -10.28 8.97
N ARG A 120 12.75 -11.23 8.05
CA ARG A 120 13.76 -11.10 6.98
C ARG A 120 13.48 -10.00 5.97
N ILE A 121 12.23 -9.54 5.86
CA ILE A 121 11.90 -8.43 4.97
C ILE A 121 12.62 -7.15 5.37
N LYS A 122 12.86 -6.94 6.68
CA LYS A 122 13.58 -5.78 7.18
C LYS A 122 15.05 -5.81 6.78
N ASP A 123 15.64 -7.00 6.63
CA ASP A 123 17.06 -7.15 6.30
C ASP A 123 17.43 -6.60 4.91
N TYR A 124 16.49 -6.64 3.96
CA TYR A 124 16.73 -6.13 2.60
C TYR A 124 16.09 -4.78 2.32
N LEU A 125 15.13 -4.36 3.15
CA LEU A 125 14.47 -3.07 3.06
C LEU A 125 15.21 -2.11 3.98
N TYR A 126 16.14 -1.31 3.44
CA TYR A 126 16.75 -0.23 4.21
C TYR A 126 15.66 0.78 4.57
N VAL A 127 15.09 0.66 5.77
CA VAL A 127 14.05 1.54 6.30
C VAL A 127 14.75 2.71 7.00
N PRO A 128 14.58 3.95 6.50
CA PRO A 128 15.17 5.13 7.12
C PRO A 128 14.58 5.41 8.52
N ALA A 129 15.36 6.03 9.41
CA ALA A 129 14.94 6.28 10.79
C ALA A 129 13.69 7.19 10.91
N ASN A 130 13.47 8.05 9.93
CA ASN A 130 12.29 8.92 9.77
C ASN A 130 11.08 8.22 9.12
N CYS A 131 11.15 6.90 8.89
CA CYS A 131 10.06 6.10 8.35
C CYS A 131 9.46 5.20 9.43
N GLN A 132 8.18 5.43 9.76
CA GLN A 132 7.40 4.50 10.58
C GLN A 132 6.94 3.33 9.71
N TYR A 133 7.72 2.25 9.73
CA TYR A 133 7.47 1.06 8.94
C TYR A 133 6.57 0.06 9.67
N ARG A 134 5.46 -0.32 9.02
CA ARG A 134 4.51 -1.32 9.50
C ARG A 134 4.22 -2.35 8.41
N GLN A 135 4.13 -3.61 8.82
CA GLN A 135 3.78 -4.72 7.93
C GLN A 135 2.32 -5.10 8.11
N ILE A 136 1.66 -5.37 6.99
CA ILE A 136 0.31 -5.96 6.96
C ILE A 136 0.42 -7.28 6.19
N GLN A 137 0.37 -8.40 6.91
CA GLN A 137 0.53 -9.73 6.33
C GLN A 137 -0.82 -10.35 5.99
N LEU A 138 -1.00 -10.67 4.70
CA LEU A 138 -2.20 -11.30 4.20
C LEU A 138 -2.14 -12.81 4.40
N GLY A 139 -3.12 -13.37 5.08
CA GLY A 139 -3.29 -14.79 5.30
C GLY A 139 -4.34 -15.42 4.40
N PHE A 140 -4.96 -16.47 4.92
CA PHE A 140 -6.14 -17.13 4.38
C PHE A 140 -7.27 -17.15 5.43
N LYS A 141 -8.47 -17.57 5.04
CA LYS A 141 -9.57 -17.87 5.96
C LYS A 141 -9.89 -19.35 5.93
N VAL A 142 -10.13 -19.92 7.11
CA VAL A 142 -10.72 -21.25 7.27
C VAL A 142 -12.24 -21.09 7.33
N VAL A 143 -12.95 -21.75 6.40
CA VAL A 143 -14.41 -21.81 6.38
C VAL A 143 -14.80 -23.26 6.55
N SER A 144 -15.41 -23.58 7.69
CA SER A 144 -15.71 -24.95 8.10
C SER A 144 -14.45 -25.83 8.08
N ASN A 145 -14.27 -26.65 7.04
CA ASN A 145 -13.18 -27.64 6.93
C ASN A 145 -12.22 -27.36 5.76
N TYR A 146 -12.32 -26.21 5.08
CA TYR A 146 -11.39 -25.86 4.00
C TYR A 146 -10.84 -24.45 4.15
N SER A 147 -9.65 -24.24 3.60
CA SER A 147 -9.00 -22.94 3.54
C SER A 147 -9.29 -22.29 2.19
N ARG A 148 -9.51 -20.98 2.20
CA ARG A 148 -9.61 -20.17 0.98
C ARG A 148 -8.83 -18.87 1.12
N TRP A 149 -8.40 -18.34 -0.01
CA TRP A 149 -7.84 -17.00 -0.08
C TRP A 149 -8.84 -15.93 0.38
N LEU A 150 -8.30 -14.83 0.89
CA LEU A 150 -9.07 -13.64 1.21
C LEU A 150 -9.66 -13.04 -0.07
N THR A 151 -10.88 -12.52 0.02
CA THR A 151 -11.45 -11.70 -1.06
C THR A 151 -10.80 -10.32 -1.09
N ASN A 152 -10.93 -9.58 -2.20
CA ASN A 152 -10.43 -8.19 -2.27
C ASN A 152 -11.00 -7.31 -1.17
N GLN A 153 -12.28 -7.51 -0.83
CA GLN A 153 -12.95 -6.78 0.24
C GLN A 153 -12.34 -7.12 1.61
N GLU A 154 -12.08 -8.40 1.88
CA GLU A 154 -11.43 -8.83 3.13
C GLU A 154 -10.01 -8.29 3.24
N ILE A 155 -9.26 -8.26 2.13
CA ILE A 155 -7.92 -7.68 2.06
C ILE A 155 -7.97 -6.19 2.34
N SER A 156 -8.79 -5.42 1.61
CA SER A 156 -8.87 -3.98 1.81
C SER A 156 -9.33 -3.61 3.21
N GLN A 157 -10.32 -4.33 3.76
CA GLN A 157 -10.82 -4.09 5.11
C GLN A 157 -9.75 -4.37 6.17
N GLY A 158 -9.05 -5.51 6.08
CA GLY A 158 -7.94 -5.81 7.00
C GLY A 158 -6.75 -4.85 6.84
N VAL A 159 -6.48 -4.36 5.63
CA VAL A 159 -5.47 -3.31 5.41
C VAL A 159 -5.89 -2.00 6.08
N ILE A 160 -7.15 -1.58 5.97
CA ILE A 160 -7.67 -0.39 6.63
C ILE A 160 -7.56 -0.53 8.16
N GLU A 161 -7.95 -1.69 8.70
CA GLU A 161 -7.82 -1.98 10.14
C GLU A 161 -6.35 -1.90 10.59
N GLY A 162 -5.43 -2.52 9.85
CA GLY A 162 -3.99 -2.42 10.09
C GLY A 162 -3.45 -0.99 10.04
N ILE A 163 -3.98 -0.15 9.14
CA ILE A 163 -3.63 1.27 9.04
C ILE A 163 -4.08 2.06 10.27
N GLN A 164 -5.29 1.77 10.74
CA GLN A 164 -5.94 2.44 11.87
C GLN A 164 -5.39 2.03 13.24
N GLN A 165 -4.62 0.93 13.32
CA GLN A 165 -4.00 0.51 14.57
C GLN A 165 -3.02 1.56 15.11
N GLU A 166 -2.78 1.48 16.42
CA GLU A 166 -1.81 2.32 17.13
C GLU A 166 -0.40 2.21 16.53
N ARG A 167 0.41 3.26 16.70
CA ARG A 167 1.75 3.36 16.10
C ARG A 167 2.71 2.26 16.57
N ASN A 168 2.46 1.65 17.73
CA ASN A 168 3.32 0.62 18.31
C ASN A 168 3.13 -0.76 17.68
N THR A 169 2.05 -0.98 16.91
CA THR A 169 1.86 -2.24 16.19
C THR A 169 2.73 -2.28 14.95
N MET A 170 3.77 -3.12 14.97
CA MET A 170 4.70 -3.28 13.84
C MET A 170 4.21 -4.28 12.78
N LEU A 171 3.40 -5.27 13.17
CA LEU A 171 2.85 -6.31 12.30
C LEU A 171 1.35 -6.47 12.57
N HIS A 172 0.55 -6.40 11.51
CA HIS A 172 -0.87 -6.73 11.52
C HIS A 172 -1.13 -7.91 10.59
N ILE A 173 -1.84 -8.94 11.06
CA ILE A 173 -2.18 -10.13 10.26
C ILE A 173 -3.66 -10.04 9.86
N VAL A 174 -3.93 -10.15 8.55
CA VAL A 174 -5.28 -10.24 7.99
C VAL A 174 -5.60 -11.71 7.74
N GLY A 175 -6.55 -12.28 8.47
CA GLY A 175 -6.86 -13.71 8.41
C GLY A 175 -5.87 -14.54 9.24
N GLN A 176 -5.44 -15.69 8.70
CA GLN A 176 -4.57 -16.66 9.37
C GLN A 176 -3.37 -17.01 8.49
N VAL A 177 -2.16 -17.13 9.07
CA VAL A 177 -0.91 -17.44 8.34
C VAL A 177 -0.38 -18.84 8.61
N GLU A 178 -0.75 -19.47 9.72
CA GLU A 178 -0.46 -20.87 10.04
C GLU A 178 -1.74 -21.58 10.51
N PRO A 179 -1.99 -22.86 10.16
CA PRO A 179 -3.06 -23.62 10.79
C PRO A 179 -2.84 -23.61 12.31
N SER A 180 -3.87 -23.28 13.08
CA SER A 180 -3.83 -23.49 14.52
C SER A 180 -3.67 -24.99 14.74
N ASP A 181 -2.57 -25.40 15.37
CA ASP A 181 -2.34 -26.78 15.78
C ASP A 181 -3.62 -27.31 16.45
N LYS A 182 -4.13 -28.42 15.92
CA LYS A 182 -5.18 -29.20 16.58
C LYS A 182 -4.55 -30.14 17.59
#